data_AF-K9E6X4-F1
#
_entry.id   AF-K9E6X4-F1
#
_cell.length_a   1.000
_cell.length_b   1.000
_cell.length_c   1.000
_cell.angle_alpha   90.00
_cell.angle_beta   90.00
_cell.angle_gamma   90.00
#
_symmetry.space_group_name_H-M   'P 1'
#
loop_
_entity.id
_entity.type
_entity.pdbx_description
1 polymer ?
#
loop_
_entity_poly.entity_id
_entity_poly.type
_entity_poly.pdbx_seq_one_letter_code
_entity_poly.pdbx_strand_id
1 'polypeptide(L)'
;MVSGKLFRWPGLSGLMVFDEPSASLDATHEDHFIQSMSHMSQDQTLLLVTHRFSALKLVDRAVYLEGGQVKEDGCLKDLIKDKKTRVSQIFQLQADKYQID
;
A
#
# COMPACT_ATOMS: atom_id res chain seq x y z
N MET A 1 22.81 -11.51 -17.48
CA MET A 1 22.43 -11.41 -16.06
C MET A 1 22.85 -10.03 -15.59
N VAL A 2 21.99 -9.03 -15.75
CA VAL A 2 22.34 -7.64 -15.40
C VAL A 2 22.09 -7.49 -13.90
N SER A 3 23.18 -7.42 -13.13
CA SER A 3 23.12 -7.09 -11.71
C SER A 3 22.63 -5.64 -11.59
N GLY A 4 21.34 -5.48 -11.27
CA GLY A 4 20.71 -4.19 -11.03
C GLY A 4 21.24 -3.58 -9.73
N LYS A 5 22.42 -2.98 -9.77
CA LYS A 5 22.90 -2.12 -8.69
C LYS A 5 22.11 -0.81 -8.75
N LEU A 6 21.16 -0.68 -7.83
CA LEU A 6 20.43 0.56 -7.57
C LEU A 6 21.43 1.63 -7.08
N PHE A 7 21.81 2.54 -7.97
CA PHE A 7 22.68 3.67 -7.64
C PHE A 7 21.87 4.73 -6.88
N ARG A 8 22.22 4.99 -5.61
CA ARG A 8 21.60 6.03 -4.76
C ARG A 8 22.47 7.28 -4.75
N TRP A 9 21.91 8.43 -5.14
CA TRP A 9 22.57 9.73 -4.97
C TRP A 9 22.49 10.17 -3.49
N PRO A 10 23.60 10.54 -2.83
CA PRO A 10 23.55 11.02 -1.46
C PRO A 10 22.82 12.37 -1.40
N GLY A 11 21.71 12.42 -0.65
CA GLY A 11 20.93 13.65 -0.41
C GLY A 11 19.52 13.69 -1.02
N LEU A 12 19.15 12.72 -1.87
CA LEU A 12 17.77 12.55 -2.34
C LEU A 12 17.08 11.47 -1.49
N SER A 13 16.07 11.85 -0.70
CA SER A 13 15.08 10.89 -0.22
C SER A 13 14.38 10.32 -1.45
N GLY A 14 14.61 9.05 -1.76
CA GLY A 14 14.02 8.39 -2.93
C GLY A 14 12.49 8.33 -2.81
N LEU A 15 11.80 8.40 -3.95
CA LEU A 15 10.37 8.13 -4.06
C LEU A 15 10.21 6.81 -4.82
N MET A 16 9.57 5.84 -4.17
CA MET A 16 9.11 4.61 -4.81
C MET A 16 7.63 4.76 -5.15
N VAL A 17 7.26 4.52 -6.41
CA VAL A 17 5.87 4.54 -6.86
C VAL A 17 5.53 3.17 -7.44
N PHE A 18 4.49 2.54 -6.90
CA PHE A 18 3.98 1.28 -7.41
C PHE A 18 2.49 1.39 -7.73
N ASP A 19 2.14 0.92 -8.92
CA ASP A 19 0.76 0.75 -9.36
C ASP A 19 0.43 -0.74 -9.36
N GLU A 20 -0.39 -1.17 -8.40
CA GLU A 20 -0.87 -2.54 -8.24
C GLU A 20 0.22 -3.65 -8.30
N PRO A 21 1.33 -3.54 -7.54
CA PRO A 21 2.49 -4.41 -7.69
C PRO A 21 2.26 -5.86 -7.27
N SER A 22 1.24 -6.15 -6.44
CA SER A 22 0.92 -7.50 -5.98
C SER A 22 -0.21 -8.18 -6.77
N ALA A 23 -0.73 -7.56 -7.84
CA ALA A 23 -1.93 -8.04 -8.55
C ALA A 23 -1.82 -9.48 -9.07
N SER A 24 -0.62 -9.96 -9.41
CA SER A 24 -0.36 -11.32 -9.90
C SER A 24 0.24 -12.27 -8.87
N LEU A 25 0.42 -11.83 -7.62
CA LEU A 25 1.05 -12.64 -6.57
C LEU A 25 0.01 -13.51 -5.83
N ASP A 26 0.40 -14.76 -5.56
CA ASP A 26 -0.27 -15.59 -4.57
C ASP A 26 0.05 -15.12 -3.15
N ALA A 27 -0.64 -15.69 -2.15
CA ALA A 27 -0.50 -15.26 -0.76
C ALA A 27 0.94 -15.37 -0.22
N THR A 28 1.70 -16.40 -0.62
CA THR A 28 3.07 -16.62 -0.13
C THR A 28 4.02 -15.57 -0.71
N HIS A 29 3.90 -15.33 -2.02
CA HIS A 29 4.70 -14.33 -2.71
C HIS A 29 4.31 -12.91 -2.30
N GLU A 30 3.05 -12.66 -1.98
CA GLU A 30 2.57 -11.39 -1.47
C GLU A 30 3.13 -11.07 -0.08
N ASP A 31 3.16 -12.04 0.82
CA ASP A 31 3.81 -11.87 2.13
C ASP A 31 5.31 -11.56 1.99
N HIS A 32 6.00 -12.28 1.10
CA HIS A 32 7.42 -12.04 0.83
C HIS A 32 7.67 -10.65 0.21
N PHE A 33 6.77 -10.22 -0.67
CA PHE A 33 6.79 -8.87 -1.25
C PHE A 33 6.65 -7.81 -0.16
N ILE A 34 5.66 -7.94 0.74
CA ILE A 34 5.44 -7.01 1.85
C ILE A 34 6.67 -6.95 2.76
N GLN A 35 7.24 -8.09 3.12
CA GLN A 35 8.46 -8.12 3.93
C GLN A 35 9.63 -7.42 3.25
N SER A 36 9.80 -7.63 1.95
CA SER A 36 10.88 -6.99 1.19
C SER A 36 10.69 -5.48 1.09
N MET A 37 9.45 -5.05 0.81
CA MET A 37 9.12 -3.62 0.67
C MET A 37 9.24 -2.87 1.99
N SER A 38 8.85 -3.48 3.12
CA SER A 38 8.94 -2.82 4.43
C SER A 38 10.39 -2.44 4.80
N HIS A 39 11.37 -3.25 4.38
CA HIS A 39 12.79 -2.94 4.56
C HIS A 39 13.28 -1.90 3.55
N MET A 40 12.87 -2.01 2.29
CA MET A 40 13.32 -1.10 1.22
C MET A 40 12.78 0.32 1.39
N SER A 41 11.59 0.48 1.96
CA SER A 41 10.93 1.79 2.11
C SER A 41 11.33 2.58 3.35
N GLN A 42 12.16 2.03 4.26
CA GLN A 42 12.44 2.70 5.55
C GLN A 42 13.06 4.11 5.40
N ASP A 43 13.84 4.34 4.35
CA ASP A 43 14.51 5.62 4.09
C ASP A 43 13.90 6.40 2.90
N GLN A 44 12.72 5.99 2.42
CA GLN A 44 12.14 6.49 1.18
C GLN A 44 10.63 6.71 1.31
N THR A 45 10.10 7.67 0.54
CA THR A 45 8.65 7.80 0.42
C THR A 45 8.13 6.67 -0.47
N LEU A 46 7.15 5.91 0.01
CA LEU A 46 6.45 4.88 -0.75
C LEU A 46 5.06 5.41 -1.12
N LEU A 47 4.80 5.56 -2.42
CA LEU A 47 3.46 5.76 -2.97
C LEU A 47 2.96 4.44 -3.55
N LEU A 48 1.88 3.93 -3.00
CA LEU A 48 1.29 2.66 -3.41
C LEU A 48 -0.16 2.89 -3.84
N VAL A 49 -0.47 2.54 -5.09
CA VAL A 49 -1.85 2.38 -5.56
C VAL A 49 -2.19 0.91 -5.46
N THR A 50 -3.17 0.56 -4.64
CA THR A 50 -3.57 -0.83 -4.48
C THR A 50 -5.03 -1.02 -4.09
N HIS A 51 -5.61 -2.12 -4.57
CA HIS A 51 -6.86 -2.68 -4.05
C HIS A 51 -6.62 -3.88 -3.12
N ARG A 52 -5.40 -4.16 -2.66
CA ARG A 52 -5.08 -5.31 -1.81
C ARG A 52 -4.89 -4.89 -0.35
N PHE A 53 -5.73 -5.40 0.54
CA PHE A 53 -5.68 -5.10 1.96
C PHE A 53 -4.33 -5.43 2.62
N SER A 54 -3.74 -6.57 2.26
CA SER A 54 -2.42 -7.04 2.69
C SER A 54 -1.33 -5.95 2.62
N ALA A 55 -1.32 -5.18 1.53
CA ALA A 55 -0.32 -4.16 1.26
C ALA A 55 -0.53 -2.87 2.07
N LEU A 56 -1.69 -2.67 2.70
CA LEU A 56 -1.91 -1.55 3.64
C LEU A 56 -0.99 -1.61 4.86
N LYS A 57 -0.38 -2.77 5.15
CA LYS A 57 0.66 -2.92 6.19
C LYS A 57 1.92 -2.09 5.92
N LEU A 58 2.12 -1.63 4.68
CA LEU A 58 3.29 -0.88 4.25
C LEU A 58 3.13 0.64 4.39
N VAL A 59 1.91 1.13 4.62
CA VAL A 59 1.60 2.56 4.56
C VAL A 59 1.04 3.06 5.89
N ASP A 60 1.27 4.34 6.17
CA ASP A 60 0.81 5.05 7.36
C ASP A 60 -0.31 6.06 7.04
N ARG A 61 -0.38 6.54 5.79
CA ARG A 61 -1.38 7.47 5.25
C ARG A 61 -2.18 6.83 4.12
N ALA A 62 -3.46 7.14 4.01
CA ALA A 62 -4.31 6.75 2.90
C ALA A 62 -4.93 7.98 2.22
N VAL A 63 -5.07 7.90 0.90
CA VAL A 63 -5.75 8.91 0.09
C VAL A 63 -6.80 8.19 -0.76
N TYR A 64 -8.06 8.57 -0.59
CA TYR A 64 -9.17 8.05 -1.40
C TYR A 64 -9.52 9.04 -2.50
N LEU A 65 -9.54 8.55 -3.74
CA LEU A 65 -9.90 9.30 -4.93
C LEU A 65 -11.26 8.85 -5.45
N GLU A 66 -12.12 9.81 -5.78
CA GLU A 66 -13.39 9.57 -6.46
C GLU A 66 -13.69 10.72 -7.43
N GLY A 67 -14.05 10.38 -8.68
CA GLY A 67 -14.34 11.39 -9.70
C GLY A 67 -13.15 12.32 -10.00
N GLY A 68 -11.92 11.82 -9.89
CA GLY A 68 -10.70 12.60 -10.11
C GLY A 68 -10.35 13.58 -8.98
N GLN A 69 -11.01 13.48 -7.82
CA GLN A 69 -10.77 14.35 -6.67
C GLN A 69 -10.41 13.54 -5.44
N VAL A 70 -9.55 14.12 -4.59
CA VAL A 70 -9.30 13.60 -3.24
C VAL A 70 -10.55 13.81 -2.39
N LYS A 71 -11.15 12.71 -1.94
CA LYS A 71 -12.31 12.74 -1.04
C LYS A 71 -11.92 12.50 0.42
N GLU A 72 -10.89 11.69 0.64
CA GLU A 72 -10.37 11.41 1.98
C GLU A 72 -8.85 11.40 1.94
N ASP A 73 -8.23 11.93 2.97
CA ASP A 73 -6.79 12.04 3.11
C ASP A 73 -6.45 12.09 4.60
N GLY A 74 -5.67 11.13 5.08
CA GLY A 74 -5.27 11.09 6.49
C GLY A 74 -4.55 9.83 6.90
N CYS A 75 -4.28 9.74 8.20
CA CYS A 75 -3.72 8.55 8.84
C CYS A 75 -4.62 7.34 8.55
N LEU A 76 -4.04 6.28 8.01
CA LEU A 76 -4.76 5.06 7.64
C LEU A 76 -5.54 4.48 8.82
N LYS A 77 -4.91 4.47 10.01
CA LYS A 77 -5.52 3.93 11.23
C LYS A 77 -6.76 4.71 11.67
N ASP A 78 -6.76 6.03 11.47
CA ASP A 78 -7.87 6.88 11.87
C ASP A 78 -9.02 6.77 10.87
N LEU A 79 -8.70 6.72 9.57
CA LEU A 79 -9.69 6.51 8.51
C LEU A 79 -10.38 5.15 8.67
N ILE A 80 -9.64 4.05 8.88
CA ILE A 80 -10.25 2.72 9.07
C ILE A 80 -11.19 2.68 10.29
N LYS A 81 -10.85 3.37 11.39
CA LYS A 81 -11.69 3.40 12.61
C LYS A 81 -13.02 4.11 12.40
N ASP A 82 -13.06 5.13 11.56
CA ASP A 82 -14.29 5.84 11.25
C ASP A 82 -15.09 5.12 10.16
N LYS A 83 -16.15 4.42 10.58
CA LYS A 83 -17.08 3.68 9.70
C LYS A 83 -17.78 4.55 8.66
N LYS A 84 -17.77 5.87 8.82
CA LYS A 84 -18.33 6.80 7.82
C LYS A 84 -17.41 6.96 6.62
N THR A 85 -16.12 6.69 6.77
CA THR A 85 -15.16 6.86 5.68
C THR A 85 -15.33 5.76 4.64
N ARG A 86 -15.04 6.12 3.39
CA ARG A 86 -15.02 5.20 2.27
C ARG A 86 -13.86 4.23 2.37
N VAL A 87 -12.71 4.67 2.89
CA VAL A 87 -11.58 3.79 3.22
C VAL A 87 -12.01 2.67 4.18
N SER A 88 -12.74 2.98 5.27
CA SER A 88 -13.24 1.97 6.23
C SER A 88 -14.20 0.97 5.57
N GLN A 89 -15.12 1.47 4.73
CA GLN A 89 -16.07 0.61 4.01
C GLN A 89 -15.37 -0.34 3.02
N ILE A 90 -14.41 0.16 2.24
CA ILE A 90 -13.64 -0.66 1.29
C ILE A 90 -12.81 -1.70 2.04
N PHE A 91 -12.19 -1.30 3.16
CA PHE A 91 -11.46 -2.21 4.03
C PHE A 91 -12.35 -3.37 4.49
N GLN A 92 -13.57 -3.08 4.98
CA GLN A 92 -14.48 -4.10 5.47
C GLN A 92 -14.91 -5.06 4.35
N LEU A 93 -15.27 -4.52 3.18
CA LEU A 93 -15.64 -5.33 2.00
C LEU A 93 -14.55 -6.31 1.56
N GLN A 94 -13.27 -5.93 1.76
CA GLN A 94 -12.16 -6.83 1.46
C GLN A 94 -11.91 -7.84 2.56
N ALA A 95 -12.03 -7.45 3.83
CA ALA A 95 -11.91 -8.37 4.96
C ALA A 95 -12.97 -9.47 4.92
N ASP A 96 -14.19 -9.13 4.53
CA ASP A 96 -15.31 -10.08 4.41
C ASP A 96 -15.06 -11.14 3.32
N LYS A 97 -14.27 -10.86 2.27
CA LYS A 97 -13.91 -11.85 1.25
C LYS A 97 -13.08 -13.02 1.76
N TYR A 98 -12.47 -12.90 2.95
CA TYR A 98 -11.63 -13.93 3.55
C TYR A 98 -12.32 -14.66 4.71
N GLN A 99 -13.57 -14.32 5.03
CA GLN A 99 -14.37 -15.09 5.98
C GLN A 99 -14.90 -16.34 5.26
N ILE A 100 -14.60 -17.52 5.80
CA ILE A 100 -15.20 -18.78 5.37
C ILE A 100 -16.39 -19.00 6.30
N ASP A 101 -17.60 -18.99 5.74
CA ASP A 101 -18.83 -19.38 6.45
C ASP A 101 -18.78 -20.82 6.96
#